data_AF-A0A534S1V1-F1
#
_entry.id   AF-A0A534S1V1-F1
#
_cell.length_a   1.000
_cell.length_b   1.000
_cell.length_c   1.000
_cell.angle_alpha   90.00
_cell.angle_beta   90.00
_cell.angle_gamma   90.00
#
_symmetry.space_group_name_H-M   'P 1'
#
loop_
_entity.id
_entity.type
_entity.pdbx_description
1 polymer ?
#
loop_
_entity_poly.entity_id
_entity_poly.type
_entity_poly.pdbx_seq_one_letter_code
_entity_poly.pdbx_strand_id
1 'polypeptide(L)'
;MINGKSLFAAGLLASGLVLTSSPLFAADGTFTPGEKHELGHDREIHGDHKEIHSDRKDLRGDRHELVRDRHELHQDLKGGAGKAEIAHDVKEIHQDRKEIVHDKVDLAKDVKETNGDRRELRQDRREFRRDAKDALKN
;
A
#
# COMPACT_ATOMS: atom_id res chain seq x y z
N MET A 1 -24.84 -21.58 49.61
CA MET A 1 -24.74 -22.89 50.28
C MET A 1 -24.82 -23.93 49.17
N ILE A 2 -23.82 -24.73 48.79
CA ILE A 2 -22.67 -25.31 49.48
C ILE A 2 -21.54 -25.52 48.44
N ASN A 3 -20.33 -25.46 48.96
CA ASN A 3 -19.02 -25.62 48.33
C ASN A 3 -18.81 -26.98 47.64
N GLY A 4 -17.85 -27.00 46.70
CA GLY A 4 -17.19 -28.24 46.28
C GLY A 4 -15.93 -27.99 45.47
N LYS A 5 -14.82 -27.66 46.15
CA LYS A 5 -13.46 -27.78 45.61
C LYS A 5 -12.85 -29.10 46.14
N SER A 6 -12.33 -29.92 45.24
CA SER A 6 -11.35 -31.00 45.51
C SER A 6 -10.68 -31.36 44.17
N LEU A 7 -9.43 -31.00 43.84
CA LEU A 7 -8.10 -31.40 44.34
C LEU A 7 -7.68 -32.85 43.98
N PHE A 8 -6.48 -32.95 43.36
CA PHE A 8 -5.59 -34.11 43.15
C PHE A 8 -6.02 -35.13 42.06
N ALA A 9 -5.16 -35.81 41.30
CA ALA A 9 -3.71 -36.04 41.34
C ALA A 9 -3.16 -36.39 39.94
N ALA A 10 -1.84 -36.26 39.81
CA ALA A 10 -1.02 -36.68 38.67
C ALA A 10 -1.14 -38.17 38.31
N GLY A 11 -1.02 -38.47 37.02
CA GLY A 11 -0.80 -39.82 36.49
C GLY A 11 0.07 -39.74 35.23
N LEU A 12 1.38 -39.91 35.41
CA LEU A 12 2.39 -39.92 34.37
C LEU A 12 2.63 -41.39 33.99
N LEU A 13 2.28 -41.84 32.78
CA LEU A 13 2.79 -43.09 32.24
C LEU A 13 3.08 -42.97 30.74
N ALA A 14 4.38 -42.91 30.46
CA ALA A 14 4.97 -42.99 29.14
C ALA A 14 4.69 -44.36 28.51
N SER A 15 4.23 -44.37 27.27
CA SER A 15 4.35 -45.52 26.38
C SER A 15 4.95 -45.01 25.07
N GLY A 16 6.17 -45.49 24.79
CA GLY A 16 7.01 -45.01 23.71
C GLY A 16 6.45 -45.35 22.33
N LEU A 17 6.44 -44.36 21.46
CA LEU A 17 6.33 -44.56 20.02
C LEU A 17 7.70 -44.27 19.42
N VAL A 18 8.39 -45.32 19.00
CA VAL A 18 9.62 -45.22 18.21
C VAL A 18 9.24 -44.74 16.81
N LEU A 19 9.40 -43.43 16.56
CA LEU A 19 9.40 -42.87 15.21
C LEU A 19 10.80 -43.02 14.62
N THR A 20 11.03 -44.10 13.88
CA THR A 20 12.08 -44.12 12.85
C THR A 20 11.61 -43.28 11.68
N SER A 21 11.75 -41.97 11.79
CA SER A 21 11.63 -41.05 10.65
C SER A 21 12.86 -40.16 10.66
N SER A 22 13.81 -40.44 9.78
CA SER A 22 14.86 -39.50 9.44
C SER A 22 14.22 -38.17 9.05
N PRO A 23 14.47 -37.06 9.75
CA PRO A 23 14.21 -35.77 9.15
C PRO A 23 15.44 -35.46 8.31
N LEU A 24 15.29 -35.60 6.99
CA LEU A 24 15.90 -34.65 6.08
C LEU A 24 15.40 -33.27 6.59
N PHE A 25 16.24 -32.52 7.30
CA PHE A 25 15.89 -31.17 7.74
C PHE A 25 15.87 -30.24 6.52
N ALA A 26 14.80 -30.32 5.75
CA ALA A 26 14.16 -29.17 5.14
C ALA A 26 13.06 -28.73 6.12
N ALA A 27 12.91 -27.42 6.30
CA ALA A 27 11.99 -26.73 7.21
C ALA A 27 12.54 -26.47 8.63
N ASP A 28 13.39 -25.45 8.75
CA ASP A 28 13.17 -24.49 9.84
C ASP A 28 12.32 -23.35 9.27
N GLY A 29 11.10 -23.19 9.79
CA GLY A 29 10.14 -22.16 9.41
C GLY A 29 10.49 -20.79 9.99
N THR A 30 11.78 -20.53 10.23
CA THR A 30 12.28 -19.23 10.61
C THR A 30 12.61 -18.48 9.33
N PHE A 31 11.61 -17.80 8.76
CA PHE A 31 11.92 -16.72 7.81
C PHE A 31 13.02 -15.87 8.46
N THR A 32 14.16 -15.76 7.78
CA THR A 32 15.28 -14.96 8.30
C THR A 32 14.77 -13.52 8.50
N PRO A 33 15.30 -12.76 9.47
CA PRO A 33 14.87 -11.37 9.67
C PRO A 33 14.92 -10.54 8.38
N GLY A 34 15.87 -10.85 7.48
CA GLY A 34 15.95 -10.26 6.13
C GLY A 34 14.77 -10.61 5.22
N GLU A 35 14.36 -11.88 5.14
CA GLU A 35 13.21 -12.30 4.32
C GLU A 35 11.87 -11.73 4.83
N LYS A 36 11.71 -11.57 6.15
CA LYS A 36 10.52 -10.91 6.71
C LYS A 36 10.47 -9.41 6.37
N HIS A 37 11.63 -8.75 6.32
CA HIS A 37 11.73 -7.34 5.96
C HIS A 37 11.43 -7.12 4.46
N GLU A 38 11.95 -7.98 3.57
CA GLU A 38 11.67 -7.90 2.13
C GLU A 38 10.18 -8.05 1.80
N LEU A 39 9.45 -8.95 2.48
CA LEU A 39 8.02 -9.16 2.28
C LEU A 39 7.15 -7.98 2.74
N GLY A 40 7.62 -7.21 3.73
CA GLY A 40 6.95 -5.99 4.19
C GLY A 40 7.01 -4.87 3.15
N HIS A 41 8.22 -4.59 2.64
CA HIS A 41 8.47 -3.55 1.65
C HIS A 41 7.76 -3.82 0.31
N ASP A 42 7.73 -5.07 -0.16
CA ASP A 42 7.01 -5.44 -1.37
C ASP A 42 5.50 -5.15 -1.27
N ARG A 43 4.91 -5.34 -0.08
CA ARG A 43 3.47 -5.13 0.15
C ARG A 43 3.11 -3.66 0.19
N GLU A 44 3.96 -2.84 0.79
CA GLU A 44 3.82 -1.37 0.87
C GLU A 44 3.89 -0.75 -0.52
N ILE A 45 4.95 -1.04 -1.30
CA ILE A 45 5.11 -0.57 -2.69
C ILE A 45 3.90 -0.97 -3.55
N HIS A 46 3.34 -2.16 -3.35
CA HIS A 46 2.14 -2.61 -4.06
C HIS A 46 0.87 -1.84 -3.63
N GLY A 47 0.80 -1.44 -2.37
CA GLY A 47 -0.22 -0.52 -1.84
C GLY A 47 -0.15 0.83 -2.54
N ASP A 48 1.00 1.48 -2.50
CA ASP A 48 1.21 2.81 -3.10
C ASP A 48 0.89 2.80 -4.59
N HIS A 49 1.28 1.73 -5.31
CA HIS A 49 0.97 1.60 -6.72
C HIS A 49 -0.54 1.58 -7.01
N LYS A 50 -1.36 1.07 -6.11
CA LYS A 50 -2.82 1.11 -6.24
C LYS A 50 -3.37 2.49 -5.91
N GLU A 51 -2.84 3.17 -4.90
CA GLU A 51 -3.24 4.52 -4.52
C GLU A 51 -2.93 5.50 -5.66
N ILE A 52 -1.68 5.52 -6.14
CA ILE A 52 -1.24 6.27 -7.33
C ILE A 52 -2.12 5.99 -8.56
N HIS A 53 -2.59 4.74 -8.71
CA HIS A 53 -3.50 4.40 -9.80
C HIS A 53 -4.89 5.02 -9.61
N SER A 54 -5.42 4.98 -8.39
CA SER A 54 -6.69 5.64 -8.05
C SER A 54 -6.59 7.15 -8.26
N ASP A 55 -5.56 7.80 -7.72
CA ASP A 55 -5.38 9.24 -7.81
C ASP A 55 -5.29 9.71 -9.26
N ARG A 56 -4.61 8.93 -10.12
CA ARG A 56 -4.57 9.21 -11.57
C ARG A 56 -5.93 9.10 -12.23
N LYS A 57 -6.77 8.17 -11.78
CA LYS A 57 -8.13 7.99 -12.29
C LYS A 57 -9.02 9.14 -11.83
N ASP A 58 -8.90 9.55 -10.58
CA ASP A 58 -9.68 10.63 -9.97
C ASP A 58 -9.30 11.96 -10.64
N LEU A 59 -8.00 12.28 -10.76
CA LEU A 59 -7.49 13.43 -11.55
C LEU A 59 -7.97 13.45 -13.01
N ARG A 60 -8.21 12.28 -13.60
CA ARG A 60 -8.77 12.20 -14.95
C ARG A 60 -10.26 12.55 -14.92
N GLY A 61 -10.99 12.10 -13.91
CA GLY A 61 -12.38 12.48 -13.62
C GLY A 61 -12.53 13.98 -13.47
N ASP A 62 -11.76 14.59 -12.57
CA ASP A 62 -11.82 16.03 -12.28
C ASP A 62 -11.54 16.87 -13.52
N ARG A 63 -10.60 16.42 -14.36
CA ARG A 63 -10.34 17.07 -15.66
C ARG A 63 -11.53 16.98 -16.62
N HIS A 64 -12.30 15.90 -16.59
CA HIS A 64 -13.50 15.78 -17.42
C HIS A 64 -14.64 16.65 -16.88
N GLU A 65 -14.77 16.77 -15.56
CA GLU A 65 -15.71 17.68 -14.90
C GLU A 65 -15.39 19.13 -15.25
N LEU A 66 -14.15 19.57 -15.05
CA LEU A 66 -13.70 20.90 -15.44
C LEU A 66 -13.95 21.26 -16.91
N VAL A 67 -13.90 20.27 -17.81
CA VAL A 67 -14.22 20.47 -19.23
C VAL A 67 -15.72 20.64 -19.44
N ARG A 68 -16.56 19.90 -18.71
CA ARG A 68 -18.02 20.05 -18.72
C ARG A 68 -18.43 21.40 -18.16
N ASP A 69 -17.91 21.81 -17.00
CA ASP A 69 -18.26 23.09 -16.37
C ASP A 69 -17.88 24.27 -17.28
N ARG A 70 -16.73 24.17 -17.95
CA ARG A 70 -16.33 25.14 -18.98
C ARG A 70 -17.26 25.18 -20.18
N HIS A 71 -17.84 24.05 -20.55
CA HIS A 71 -18.80 23.98 -21.63
C HIS A 71 -20.15 24.59 -21.21
N GLU A 72 -20.61 24.29 -20.00
CA GLU A 72 -21.82 24.83 -19.38
C GLU A 72 -21.73 26.36 -19.26
N LEU A 73 -20.65 26.88 -18.65
CA LEU A 73 -20.38 28.32 -18.59
C LEU A 73 -20.42 28.98 -19.99
N HIS A 74 -19.90 28.31 -21.02
CA HIS A 74 -19.95 28.83 -22.39
C HIS A 74 -21.37 28.84 -22.96
N GLN A 75 -22.21 27.86 -22.61
CA GLN A 75 -23.63 27.86 -22.96
C GLN A 75 -24.38 28.96 -22.21
N ASP A 76 -24.12 29.16 -20.92
CA ASP A 76 -24.76 30.17 -20.08
C ASP A 76 -24.43 31.59 -20.55
N LEU A 77 -23.17 31.83 -20.91
CA LEU A 77 -22.74 33.07 -21.57
C LEU A 77 -23.48 33.33 -22.88
N LYS A 78 -23.79 32.29 -23.66
CA LYS A 78 -24.57 32.41 -24.91
C LYS A 78 -26.07 32.55 -24.66
N GLY A 79 -26.58 31.89 -23.63
CA GLY A 79 -27.99 31.91 -23.21
C GLY A 79 -28.40 33.21 -22.52
N GLY A 80 -27.43 34.06 -22.18
CA GLY A 80 -27.67 35.33 -21.50
C GLY A 80 -27.93 35.14 -20.00
N ALA A 81 -27.29 34.13 -19.39
CA ALA A 81 -27.34 33.89 -17.96
C ALA A 81 -26.95 35.12 -17.13
N GLY A 82 -27.40 35.14 -15.88
CA GLY A 82 -27.15 36.27 -14.98
C GLY A 82 -25.67 36.42 -14.66
N LYS A 83 -25.19 37.66 -14.48
CA LYS A 83 -23.80 37.92 -14.08
C LYS A 83 -23.39 37.21 -12.78
N ALA A 84 -24.34 37.00 -11.87
CA ALA A 84 -24.08 36.32 -10.60
C ALA A 84 -23.84 34.82 -10.77
N GLU A 85 -24.58 34.18 -11.67
CA GLU A 85 -24.44 32.76 -12.03
C GLU A 85 -23.10 32.53 -12.74
N ILE A 86 -22.81 33.29 -13.80
CA ILE A 86 -21.52 33.27 -14.49
C ILE A 86 -20.34 33.47 -13.52
N ALA A 87 -20.47 34.38 -12.55
CA ALA A 87 -19.42 34.62 -11.56
C ALA A 87 -19.24 33.43 -10.59
N HIS A 88 -20.32 32.70 -10.30
CA HIS A 88 -20.28 31.48 -9.51
C HIS A 88 -19.54 30.38 -10.27
N ASP A 89 -19.93 30.07 -11.50
CA ASP A 89 -19.32 28.98 -12.28
C ASP A 89 -17.84 29.25 -12.55
N VAL A 90 -17.48 30.50 -12.85
CA VAL A 90 -16.06 30.91 -13.01
C VAL A 90 -15.27 30.68 -11.73
N LYS A 91 -15.88 30.90 -10.57
CA LYS A 91 -15.24 30.70 -9.28
C LYS A 91 -15.05 29.20 -9.01
N GLU A 92 -16.05 28.37 -9.27
CA GLU A 92 -15.97 26.90 -9.14
C GLU A 92 -14.87 26.34 -10.06
N ILE A 93 -14.90 26.66 -11.35
CA ILE A 93 -13.86 26.28 -12.33
C ILE A 93 -12.45 26.69 -11.86
N HIS A 94 -12.32 27.81 -11.16
CA HIS A 94 -11.04 28.26 -10.62
C HIS A 94 -10.61 27.47 -9.38
N GLN A 95 -11.56 27.06 -8.54
CA GLN A 95 -11.31 26.18 -7.39
C GLN A 95 -10.88 24.79 -7.87
N ASP A 96 -11.63 24.17 -8.79
CA ASP A 96 -11.30 22.84 -9.33
C ASP A 96 -9.92 22.83 -9.99
N ARG A 97 -9.56 23.91 -10.68
CA ARG A 97 -8.23 24.08 -11.26
C ARG A 97 -7.12 24.08 -10.22
N LYS A 98 -7.35 24.66 -9.05
CA LYS A 98 -6.37 24.68 -7.97
C LYS A 98 -6.25 23.29 -7.33
N GLU A 99 -7.38 22.63 -7.10
CA GLU A 99 -7.44 21.27 -6.54
C GLU A 99 -6.69 20.30 -7.45
N ILE A 100 -7.01 20.27 -8.75
CA ILE A 100 -6.30 19.47 -9.77
C ILE A 100 -4.78 19.74 -9.80
N VAL A 101 -4.35 20.98 -9.50
CA VAL A 101 -2.91 21.31 -9.44
C VAL A 101 -2.29 20.73 -8.16
N HIS A 102 -2.97 20.86 -7.02
CA HIS A 102 -2.55 20.26 -5.76
C HIS A 102 -2.43 18.74 -5.87
N ASP A 103 -3.47 18.07 -6.36
CA ASP A 103 -3.50 16.60 -6.47
C ASP A 103 -2.39 16.09 -7.40
N LYS A 104 -2.04 16.84 -8.45
CA LYS A 104 -0.88 16.50 -9.30
C LYS A 104 0.45 16.63 -8.58
N VAL A 105 0.59 17.64 -7.72
CA VAL A 105 1.81 17.84 -6.93
C VAL A 105 1.96 16.71 -5.94
N ASP A 106 0.88 16.32 -5.27
CA ASP A 106 0.88 15.24 -4.28
C ASP A 106 1.13 13.89 -4.96
N LEU A 107 0.41 13.58 -6.04
CA LEU A 107 0.68 12.40 -6.87
C LEU A 107 2.15 12.32 -7.35
N ALA A 108 2.76 13.46 -7.68
CA ALA A 108 4.15 13.49 -8.10
C ALA A 108 5.13 13.18 -6.95
N LYS A 109 4.78 13.53 -5.71
CA LYS A 109 5.55 13.15 -4.52
C LYS A 109 5.41 11.66 -4.26
N ASP A 110 4.19 11.13 -4.27
CA ASP A 110 3.94 9.70 -4.00
C ASP A 110 4.67 8.83 -5.01
N VAL A 111 4.59 9.19 -6.31
CA VAL A 111 5.35 8.51 -7.36
C VAL A 111 6.86 8.58 -7.12
N LYS A 112 7.38 9.68 -6.57
CA LYS A 112 8.81 9.82 -6.28
C LYS A 112 9.22 8.95 -5.08
N GLU A 113 8.39 8.91 -4.03
CA GLU A 113 8.60 8.13 -2.82
C GLU A 113 8.61 6.62 -3.15
N THR A 114 7.56 6.11 -3.80
CA THR A 114 7.50 4.70 -4.23
C THR A 114 8.67 4.29 -5.13
N ASN A 115 9.18 5.21 -5.97
CA ASN A 115 10.37 4.95 -6.78
C ASN A 115 11.65 4.89 -5.95
N GLY A 116 11.73 5.68 -4.86
CA GLY A 116 12.77 5.62 -3.84
C GLY A 116 12.78 4.26 -3.14
N ASP A 117 11.64 3.85 -2.59
CA ASP A 117 11.49 2.59 -1.85
C ASP A 117 11.84 1.39 -2.73
N ARG A 118 11.39 1.42 -3.99
CA ARG A 118 11.76 0.41 -4.98
C ARG A 118 13.26 0.35 -5.26
N ARG A 119 13.97 1.48 -5.20
CA ARG A 119 15.42 1.54 -5.38
C ARG A 119 16.14 1.00 -4.14
N GLU A 120 15.65 1.27 -2.96
CA GLU A 120 16.19 0.78 -1.68
C GLU A 120 16.03 -0.74 -1.60
N LEU A 121 14.83 -1.25 -1.82
CA LEU A 121 14.55 -2.69 -1.91
C LEU A 121 15.46 -3.42 -2.91
N ARG A 122 15.78 -2.79 -4.05
CA ARG A 122 16.71 -3.36 -5.04
C ARG A 122 18.15 -3.41 -4.54
N GLN A 123 18.56 -2.48 -3.69
CA GLN A 123 19.88 -2.47 -3.07
C GLN A 123 19.97 -3.53 -1.98
N ASP A 124 18.96 -3.62 -1.11
CA ASP A 124 18.89 -4.62 -0.04
C ASP A 124 18.97 -6.04 -0.62
N ARG A 125 18.19 -6.33 -1.67
CA ARG A 125 18.25 -7.61 -2.38
C ARG A 125 19.62 -7.90 -3.00
N ARG A 126 20.38 -6.88 -3.39
CA ARG A 126 21.75 -7.07 -3.93
C ARG A 126 22.75 -7.36 -2.82
N GLU A 127 22.62 -6.69 -1.69
CA GLU A 127 23.45 -6.90 -0.50
C GLU A 127 23.22 -8.30 0.07
N PHE A 128 21.96 -8.69 0.28
CA PHE A 128 21.59 -10.03 0.73
C PHE A 128 22.17 -11.13 -0.18
N ARG A 129 22.14 -10.94 -1.51
CA ARG A 129 22.74 -11.89 -2.46
C ARG A 129 24.26 -11.95 -2.39
N ARG A 130 24.94 -10.88 -1.97
CA ARG A 130 26.39 -10.89 -1.75
C ARG A 130 26.70 -11.63 -0.46
N ASP A 131 26.02 -11.30 0.62
CA ASP A 131 26.21 -11.93 1.93
C ASP A 131 25.96 -13.45 1.85
N ALA A 132 24.88 -13.87 1.17
CA ALA A 132 24.59 -15.28 0.94
C ALA A 132 25.69 -15.98 0.14
N LYS A 133 26.30 -15.30 -0.85
CA LYS A 133 27.42 -15.86 -1.62
C LYS A 133 28.70 -15.98 -0.80
N ASP A 134 28.95 -15.03 0.08
CA ASP A 134 30.15 -15.04 0.91
C ASP A 134 30.02 -16.03 2.07
N ALA A 135 28.80 -16.24 2.60
CA ALA A 135 28.48 -17.32 3.53
C ALA A 135 28.64 -18.73 2.93
N LEU A 136 28.43 -18.88 1.61
CA LEU A 136 28.61 -20.16 0.90
C LEU A 136 30.09 -20.48 0.55
N LYS A 137 30.99 -19.50 0.65
CA LYS A 137 32.41 -19.66 0.33
C LYS A 137 33.29 -19.96 1.54
N ASN A 138 32.79 -19.72 2.75
CA ASN A 138 33.44 -20.04 4.02
C ASN A 138 32.89 -21.35 4.57
#